data_AF-A0A5C8AWZ2-F1
#
_entry.id   AF-A0A5C8AWZ2-F1
#
_cell.length_a   1.000
_cell.length_b   1.000
_cell.length_c   1.000
_cell.angle_alpha   90.00
_cell.angle_beta   90.00
_cell.angle_gamma   90.00
#
_symmetry.space_group_name_H-M   'P 1'
#
loop_
_entity.id
_entity.type
_entity.pdbx_description
1 polymer ?
#
loop_
_entity_poly.entity_id
_entity_poly.type
_entity_poly.pdbx_seq_one_letter_code
_entity_poly.pdbx_strand_id
1 'polypeptide(L)'
;VLLRMNAFGRIAMCGMIAGYSGEPTPMQNPALILVNRLKVEGFIVSEHPEVWPDAVQELGTMVATGKMKFRESVAQGIASAPEAFLGLLKGKNFGKQLVKLA
;
A
#
# COMPACT_ATOMS: atom_id res chain seq x y z
N VAL A 1 -13.13 8.85 4.66
CA VAL A 1 -11.89 9.62 4.99
C VAL A 1 -12.06 11.10 4.70
N LEU A 2 -12.53 11.51 3.51
CA LEU A 2 -12.66 12.93 3.12
C LEU A 2 -13.37 13.84 4.15
N LEU A 3 -14.44 13.36 4.78
CA LEU A 3 -15.19 14.09 5.83
C LEU A 3 -14.38 14.42 7.10
N ARG A 4 -13.20 13.83 7.28
CA ARG A 4 -12.33 14.02 8.45
C ARG A 4 -11.02 14.73 8.11
N MET A 5 -10.85 15.17 6.86
CA MET A 5 -9.64 15.85 6.42
C MET A 5 -9.62 17.29 6.92
N ASN A 6 -8.46 17.74 7.42
CA ASN A 6 -8.22 19.15 7.67
C ASN A 6 -8.16 19.93 6.35
N ALA A 7 -8.41 21.25 6.41
CA ALA A 7 -8.07 22.14 5.30
C ALA A 7 -6.59 21.98 4.93
N PHE A 8 -6.29 22.00 3.62
CA PHE A 8 -4.96 21.80 3.03
C PHE A 8 -4.35 20.42 3.30
N GLY A 9 -5.18 19.43 3.66
CA GLY A 9 -4.74 18.04 3.80
C GLY A 9 -4.29 17.42 2.47
N ARG A 10 -3.46 16.37 2.58
CA ARG A 10 -2.87 15.68 1.43
C ARG A 10 -3.27 14.20 1.44
N ILE A 11 -3.61 13.67 0.27
CA ILE A 11 -3.95 12.26 0.05
C ILE A 11 -2.95 11.70 -0.96
N ALA A 12 -2.08 10.81 -0.48
CA ALA A 12 -1.17 10.03 -1.32
C ALA A 12 -1.89 8.77 -1.79
N MET A 13 -2.26 8.73 -3.08
CA MET A 13 -3.03 7.66 -3.70
C MET A 13 -2.08 6.57 -4.21
N CYS A 14 -1.75 5.59 -3.35
CA CYS A 14 -0.84 4.49 -3.69
C CYS A 14 -1.52 3.29 -4.36
N GLY A 15 -2.85 3.20 -4.32
CA GLY A 15 -3.59 2.07 -4.88
C GLY A 15 -5.08 2.08 -4.59
N MET A 16 -5.80 1.15 -5.22
CA MET A 16 -7.26 1.03 -5.18
C MET A 16 -7.69 -0.44 -5.07
N ILE A 17 -7.14 -1.18 -4.09
CA ILE A 17 -7.36 -2.64 -3.96
C ILE A 17 -8.85 -3.04 -3.87
N ALA A 18 -9.70 -2.17 -3.30
CA ALA A 18 -11.14 -2.39 -3.22
C ALA A 18 -11.85 -2.41 -4.59
N GLY A 19 -11.26 -1.79 -5.62
CA GLY A 19 -11.80 -1.72 -6.98
C GLY A 19 -11.27 -2.81 -7.92
N TYR A 20 -10.41 -3.73 -7.46
CA TYR A 20 -9.80 -4.75 -8.33
C TYR A 20 -10.78 -5.76 -8.89
N SER A 21 -12.00 -5.84 -8.35
CA SER A 21 -13.08 -6.67 -8.93
C SER A 21 -13.67 -6.11 -10.22
N GLY A 22 -13.25 -4.92 -10.67
CA GLY A 22 -13.63 -4.32 -11.95
C GLY A 22 -14.87 -3.42 -11.92
N GLU A 23 -15.57 -3.37 -10.79
CA GLU A 23 -16.71 -2.47 -10.62
C GLU A 23 -16.24 -1.01 -10.47
N PRO A 24 -16.91 -0.05 -11.14
CA PRO A 24 -16.62 1.37 -10.94
C PRO A 24 -16.70 1.73 -9.45
N THR A 25 -15.64 2.37 -8.94
CA THR A 25 -15.58 2.83 -7.54
C THR A 25 -15.86 4.33 -7.49
N PRO A 26 -17.10 4.78 -7.21
CA PRO A 26 -17.44 6.20 -7.21
C PRO A 26 -16.78 6.92 -6.02
N MET A 27 -16.29 8.13 -6.26
CA MET A 27 -15.80 9.01 -5.19
C MET A 27 -16.97 9.69 -4.49
N GLN A 28 -17.13 9.43 -3.20
CA GLN A 28 -18.11 10.13 -2.38
C GLN A 28 -17.57 11.49 -1.92
N ASN A 29 -18.41 12.53 -1.99
CA ASN A 29 -18.11 13.90 -1.54
C ASN A 29 -16.91 14.58 -2.23
N PRO A 30 -16.78 14.56 -3.57
CA PRO A 30 -15.65 15.18 -4.27
C PRO A 30 -15.56 16.70 -4.04
N ALA A 31 -16.68 17.37 -3.74
CA ALA A 31 -16.71 18.79 -3.39
C ALA A 31 -15.78 19.15 -2.21
N LEU A 32 -15.48 18.20 -1.33
CA LEU A 32 -14.55 18.41 -0.21
C LEU A 32 -13.11 18.61 -0.65
N ILE A 33 -12.72 18.14 -1.85
CA ILE A 33 -11.41 18.45 -2.41
C ILE A 33 -11.27 19.95 -2.61
N LEU A 34 -12.30 20.60 -3.17
CA LEU A 34 -12.35 22.04 -3.35
C LEU A 34 -12.51 22.77 -2.02
N VAL A 35 -13.52 22.40 -1.22
CA VAL A 35 -13.88 23.10 0.03
C VAL A 35 -12.75 23.05 1.04
N ASN A 36 -11.96 21.97 1.08
CA ASN A 36 -10.81 21.85 1.96
C ASN A 36 -9.47 22.11 1.26
N ARG A 37 -9.43 22.45 -0.04
CA ARG A 37 -8.20 22.66 -0.81
C ARG A 37 -7.23 21.48 -0.67
N LEU A 38 -7.76 20.27 -0.82
CA LEU A 38 -6.98 19.05 -0.65
C LEU A 38 -6.06 18.84 -1.85
N LYS A 39 -4.82 18.39 -1.60
CA LYS A 39 -3.97 17.79 -2.63
C LYS A 39 -4.27 16.30 -2.70
N VAL A 40 -4.72 15.82 -3.86
CA VAL A 40 -4.92 14.39 -4.11
C VAL A 40 -3.97 13.99 -5.23
N GLU A 41 -3.03 13.10 -4.94
CA GLU A 41 -1.91 12.80 -5.84
C GLU A 41 -1.62 11.31 -5.88
N GLY A 42 -1.68 10.74 -7.08
CA GLY A 42 -1.17 9.40 -7.34
C GLY A 42 0.33 9.41 -7.48
N PHE A 43 0.96 8.29 -7.13
CA PHE A 43 2.39 8.08 -7.36
C PHE A 43 2.64 6.60 -7.62
N ILE A 44 3.60 6.30 -8.51
CA ILE A 44 4.05 4.94 -8.79
C ILE A 44 5.52 4.83 -8.41
N VAL A 45 5.87 3.81 -7.63
CA VAL A 45 7.23 3.65 -7.08
C VAL A 45 8.33 3.61 -8.17
N SER A 46 8.00 3.11 -9.37
CA SER A 46 8.94 3.06 -10.50
C SER A 46 9.29 4.43 -11.09
N GLU A 47 8.54 5.48 -10.74
CA GLU A 47 8.79 6.86 -11.16
C GLU A 47 9.78 7.59 -10.24
N HIS A 48 10.25 6.93 -9.18
CA HIS A 48 11.14 7.49 -8.17
C HIS A 48 12.46 6.70 -8.00
N PRO A 49 13.19 6.36 -9.08
CA PRO A 49 14.45 5.63 -8.97
C PRO A 49 15.54 6.42 -8.23
N GLU A 50 15.47 7.76 -8.24
CA GLU A 50 16.45 8.66 -7.65
C GLU A 50 16.54 8.57 -6.12
N VAL A 51 15.42 8.29 -5.45
CA VAL A 51 15.37 8.16 -3.98
C VAL A 51 15.53 6.72 -3.51
N TRP A 52 15.51 5.75 -4.43
CA TRP A 52 15.51 4.33 -4.09
C TRP A 52 16.76 3.88 -3.31
N PRO A 53 18.00 4.27 -3.70
CA PRO A 53 19.20 3.85 -2.95
C PRO A 53 19.18 4.29 -1.49
N ASP A 54 18.84 5.56 -1.25
CA ASP A 54 18.77 6.14 0.09
C ASP A 54 17.66 5.48 0.92
N ALA A 55 16.48 5.25 0.31
CA ALA A 55 15.37 4.59 0.96
C ALA A 55 15.71 3.14 1.37
N VAL A 56 16.40 2.38 0.52
CA VAL A 56 16.84 1.01 0.86
C VAL A 56 17.82 1.02 2.03
N GLN A 57 18.78 1.95 2.03
CA GLN A 57 19.75 2.07 3.12
C GLN A 57 19.08 2.46 4.44
N GLU A 58 18.22 3.48 4.43
CA GLU A 58 17.54 3.98 5.62
C GLU A 58 16.60 2.92 6.20
N LEU A 59 15.67 2.40 5.38
CA LEU A 59 14.67 1.42 5.81
C LEU A 59 15.34 0.12 6.25
N GLY A 60 16.36 -0.35 5.52
CA GLY A 60 17.14 -1.52 5.89
C GLY A 60 17.84 -1.35 7.24
N THR A 61 18.42 -0.17 7.50
CA THR A 61 19.03 0.15 8.79
C THR A 61 17.99 0.15 9.91
N MET A 62 16.81 0.71 9.68
CA MET A 62 15.73 0.71 10.69
C MET A 62 15.27 -0.71 11.01
N VAL A 63 15.17 -1.59 10.01
CA VAL A 63 14.83 -3.01 10.22
C VAL A 63 15.94 -3.72 11.00
N ALA A 64 17.21 -3.58 10.57
CA ALA A 64 18.36 -4.22 11.20
C ALA A 64 18.55 -3.79 12.67
N THR A 65 18.26 -2.52 12.98
CA THR A 65 18.36 -1.97 14.34
C THR A 65 17.10 -2.19 15.18
N GLY A 66 16.05 -2.80 14.63
CA GLY A 66 14.78 -3.02 15.32
C GLY A 66 13.92 -1.77 15.52
N LYS A 67 14.33 -0.61 14.97
CA LYS A 67 13.53 0.63 14.95
C LYS A 67 12.27 0.47 14.09
N MET A 68 12.33 -0.37 13.07
CA MET A 68 11.19 -0.76 12.25
C MET A 68 10.92 -2.25 12.45
N LYS A 69 9.68 -2.58 12.84
CA LYS A 69 9.20 -3.96 12.91
C LYS A 69 8.34 -4.24 11.69
N PHE A 70 8.57 -5.39 11.06
CA PHE A 70 7.77 -5.87 9.95
C PHE A 70 7.09 -7.19 10.33
N ARG A 71 6.06 -7.55 9.58
CA ARG A 71 5.32 -8.80 9.74
C ARG A 71 5.10 -9.42 8.38
N GLU A 72 5.13 -10.73 8.34
CA GLU A 72 5.01 -11.51 7.11
C GLU A 72 4.08 -12.69 7.32
N SER A 73 3.38 -13.06 6.27
CA SER A 73 2.66 -14.33 6.15
C SER A 73 3.35 -15.13 5.05
N VAL A 74 3.99 -16.26 5.41
CA VAL A 74 4.88 -16.99 4.50
C VAL A 74 4.27 -18.33 4.11
N ALA A 75 3.84 -18.45 2.84
CA ALA A 75 3.42 -19.72 2.25
C ALA A 75 4.64 -20.54 1.81
N GLN A 76 4.57 -21.86 1.92
CA GLN A 76 5.70 -22.77 1.61
C GLN A 76 5.49 -23.43 0.24
N GLY A 77 6.47 -23.26 -0.67
CA GLY A 77 6.44 -23.84 -2.00
C GLY A 77 5.59 -23.06 -2.99
N ILE A 78 6.01 -23.07 -4.26
CA ILE A 78 5.34 -22.32 -5.33
C ILE A 78 3.89 -22.77 -5.56
N ALA A 79 3.59 -24.04 -5.29
CA ALA A 79 2.25 -24.60 -5.41
C ALA A 79 1.22 -23.90 -4.50
N SER A 80 1.66 -23.28 -3.39
CA SER A 80 0.79 -22.51 -2.50
C SER A 80 0.54 -21.07 -2.95
N ALA A 81 1.21 -20.59 -4.00
CA ALA A 81 1.07 -19.20 -4.46
C ALA A 81 -0.38 -18.81 -4.84
N PRO A 82 -1.18 -19.65 -5.54
CA PRO A 82 -2.57 -19.31 -5.86
C PRO A 82 -3.44 -19.11 -4.60
N GLU A 83 -3.32 -20.00 -3.62
CA GLU A 83 -4.07 -19.89 -2.37
C GLU A 83 -3.63 -18.66 -1.57
N ALA A 84 -2.31 -18.42 -1.46
CA ALA A 84 -1.74 -17.26 -0.79
C ALA A 84 -2.23 -15.94 -1.42
N PHE A 85 -2.31 -15.88 -2.74
CA PHE A 85 -2.81 -14.71 -3.47
C PHE A 85 -4.31 -14.46 -3.25
N LEU A 86 -5.13 -15.51 -3.33
CA LEU A 86 -6.57 -15.40 -3.00
C LEU A 86 -6.79 -15.01 -1.53
N GLY A 87 -5.94 -15.49 -0.63
CA GLY A 87 -5.92 -15.11 0.77
C GLY A 87 -5.62 -13.62 0.96
N LEU A 88 -4.62 -13.09 0.26
CA LEU A 88 -4.27 -11.67 0.26
C LEU A 88 -5.47 -10.79 -0.14
N LEU A 89 -6.17 -11.12 -1.22
CA LEU A 89 -7.33 -10.37 -1.69
C LEU A 89 -8.53 -10.43 -0.72
N LYS A 90 -8.60 -11.47 0.11
CA LYS A 90 -9.62 -11.65 1.15
C LYS A 90 -9.18 -11.13 2.53
N GLY A 91 -8.01 -10.49 2.63
CA GLY A 91 -7.47 -9.97 3.88
C GLY A 91 -7.07 -11.04 4.90
N LYS A 92 -6.74 -12.26 4.46
CA LYS A 92 -6.31 -13.35 5.34
C LYS A 92 -4.87 -13.20 5.85
N ASN A 93 -4.03 -12.45 5.14
CA ASN A 93 -2.63 -12.25 5.49
C ASN A 93 -2.49 -11.24 6.63
N PHE A 94 -1.50 -11.49 7.49
CA PHE A 94 -1.05 -10.52 8.48
C PHE A 94 0.35 -10.04 8.10
N GLY A 95 0.44 -8.78 7.66
CA GLY A 95 1.66 -8.22 7.07
C GLY A 95 1.87 -8.65 5.62
N LYS A 96 3.12 -8.65 5.15
CA LYS A 96 3.45 -8.93 3.75
C LYS A 96 3.25 -10.42 3.44
N GLN A 97 2.42 -10.74 2.45
CA GLN A 97 2.31 -12.11 1.94
C GLN A 97 3.57 -12.46 1.12
N LEU A 98 4.22 -13.56 1.47
CA LEU A 98 5.38 -14.13 0.78
C LEU A 98 5.12 -15.59 0.39
N VAL A 99 5.88 -16.07 -0.59
CA VAL A 99 5.98 -17.49 -0.95
C VAL A 99 7.45 -17.87 -0.89
N LYS A 100 7.80 -18.78 0.02
CA LYS A 100 9.15 -19.31 0.16
C LYS A 100 9.36 -20.44 -0.84
N LEU A 101 10.37 -20.31 -1.68
CA LEU A 101 10.81 -21.36 -2.59
C LEU A 101 11.66 -22.39 -1.82
N ALA A 102 11.65 -23.64 -2.31
CA ALA A 102 12.45 -24.74 -1.76
C ALA A 102 13.94 -24.52 -2.04
#